data_AF-A0A071L4S7-F1
#
_entry.id   AF-A0A071L4S7-F1
#
_cell.length_a   1.000
_cell.length_b   1.000
_cell.length_c   1.000
_cell.angle_alpha   90.00
_cell.angle_beta   90.00
_cell.angle_gamma   90.00
#
_symmetry.space_group_name_H-M   'P 1'
#
loop_
_entity.id
_entity.type
_entity.pdbx_description
1 polymer ?
#
loop_
_entity_poly.entity_id
_entity_poly.type
_entity_poly.pdbx_seq_one_letter_code
_entity_poly.pdbx_strand_id
1 'polypeptide(L)'
;MKSQIVIAALLSALSVPAFAGHAAAQAAKEMVPLADGGTLYIFKDGKMAQESRFGRAVYLNVGASVSTKDGRNIAITSNEVARLGSLLQKEHGG
;
A
#
# COMPACT_ATOMS: atom_id res chain seq x y z
N MET A 1 30.41 13.66 31.59
CA MET A 1 28.93 13.80 31.60
C MET A 1 28.36 12.67 30.75
N LYS A 2 27.58 11.76 31.34
CA LYS A 2 26.97 10.61 30.65
C LYS A 2 25.66 11.11 30.02
N SER A 3 25.63 11.35 28.71
CA SER A 3 24.39 11.75 28.03
C SER A 3 23.53 10.50 27.77
N GLN A 4 22.45 10.39 28.53
CA GLN A 4 21.36 9.44 28.31
C GLN A 4 20.57 9.91 27.08
N ILE A 5 20.70 9.21 25.95
CA ILE A 5 19.86 9.46 24.77
C ILE A 5 18.51 8.81 25.05
N VAL A 6 17.51 9.64 25.35
CA VAL A 6 16.12 9.23 25.44
C VAL A 6 15.61 8.99 24.02
N ILE A 7 15.44 7.72 23.64
CA ILE A 7 14.73 7.35 22.41
C ILE A 7 13.24 7.59 22.67
N ALA A 8 12.74 8.72 22.17
CA ALA A 8 11.31 8.97 22.09
C ALA A 8 10.72 8.05 21.01
N ALA A 9 10.05 6.98 21.44
CA ALA A 9 9.19 6.18 20.57
C ALA A 9 7.99 7.04 20.17
N LEU A 10 8.11 7.78 19.06
CA LEU A 10 6.99 8.40 18.38
C LEU A 10 6.11 7.28 17.81
N LEU A 11 5.16 6.80 18.61
CA LEU A 11 4.00 6.08 18.13
C LEU A 11 3.16 7.05 17.29
N SER A 12 3.55 7.24 16.03
CA SER A 12 2.65 7.81 15.03
C SER A 12 1.49 6.83 14.91
N ALA A 13 0.38 7.16 15.58
CA ALA A 13 -0.92 6.61 15.28
C ALA A 13 -1.21 6.97 13.82
N LEU A 14 -0.84 6.06 12.90
CA LEU A 14 -1.22 6.16 11.51
C LEU A 14 -2.75 6.06 11.52
N SER A 15 -3.42 7.19 11.34
CA SER A 15 -4.81 7.22 10.93
C SER A 15 -4.87 6.51 9.59
N VAL A 16 -5.07 5.19 9.62
CA VAL A 16 -5.29 4.40 8.41
C VAL A 16 -6.52 5.02 7.74
N PRO A 17 -6.40 5.53 6.51
CA PRO A 17 -7.57 5.90 5.74
C PRO A 17 -8.54 4.72 5.77
N ALA A 18 -9.83 4.99 5.90
CA ALA A 18 -10.84 3.95 5.68
C ALA A 18 -10.75 3.53 4.20
N PHE A 19 -9.92 2.54 3.91
CA PHE A 19 -9.73 2.02 2.57
C PHE A 19 -11.04 1.34 2.15
N ALA A 20 -11.56 1.74 1.00
CA ALA A 20 -12.79 1.22 0.42
C ALA A 20 -12.66 -0.23 -0.11
N GLY A 21 -11.76 -1.04 0.46
CA GLY A 21 -11.55 -2.42 0.05
C GLY A 21 -11.21 -3.30 1.24
N HIS A 22 -12.20 -3.74 2.00
CA HIS A 22 -12.03 -4.58 3.18
C HIS A 22 -11.29 -5.88 2.85
N ALA A 23 -11.63 -6.58 1.76
CA ALA A 23 -10.96 -7.79 1.31
C ALA A 23 -9.52 -7.53 0.83
N ALA A 24 -9.30 -6.44 0.08
CA ALA A 24 -7.96 -6.07 -0.39
C ALA A 24 -7.03 -5.70 0.78
N ALA A 25 -7.54 -4.90 1.73
CA ALA A 25 -6.83 -4.53 2.94
C ALA A 25 -6.53 -5.74 3.84
N GLN A 26 -7.47 -6.67 3.99
CA GLN A 26 -7.25 -7.90 4.76
C GLN A 26 -6.24 -8.86 4.12
N ALA A 27 -6.19 -8.89 2.78
CA ALA A 27 -5.23 -9.70 2.04
C ALA A 27 -3.81 -9.09 2.07
N ALA A 28 -3.71 -7.77 2.24
CA ALA A 28 -2.45 -7.06 2.33
C ALA A 28 -1.71 -7.37 3.63
N LYS A 29 -0.38 -7.41 3.54
CA LYS A 29 0.52 -7.27 4.69
C LYS A 29 0.77 -5.81 5.01
N GLU A 30 0.90 -4.98 3.98
CA GLU A 30 1.16 -3.54 4.09
C GLU A 30 0.44 -2.80 2.96
N MET A 31 -0.04 -1.60 3.27
CA MET A 31 -0.66 -0.69 2.33
C MET A 31 0.09 0.63 2.37
N VAL A 32 0.67 1.02 1.24
CA VAL A 32 1.50 2.22 1.13
C VAL A 32 0.77 3.27 0.30
N PRO A 33 0.41 4.43 0.88
CA PRO A 33 -0.14 5.54 0.13
C PRO A 33 0.86 6.07 -0.89
N LEU A 34 0.41 6.26 -2.13
CA LEU A 34 1.24 6.76 -3.23
C LEU A 34 1.04 8.27 -3.43
N ALA A 35 2.05 8.91 -4.04
CA ALA A 35 2.03 10.34 -4.32
C ALA A 35 0.93 10.74 -5.33
N ASP A 36 0.53 9.82 -6.21
CA ASP A 36 -0.57 10.01 -7.18
C ASP A 36 -1.98 9.87 -6.56
N GLY A 37 -2.04 9.63 -5.24
CA GLY A 37 -3.27 9.40 -4.49
C GLY A 37 -3.78 7.95 -4.54
N GLY A 38 -3.07 7.04 -5.21
CA GLY A 38 -3.33 5.61 -5.17
C GLY A 38 -2.76 4.93 -3.93
N THR A 39 -2.84 3.60 -3.93
CA THR A 39 -2.32 2.74 -2.86
C THR A 39 -1.57 1.57 -3.46
N LEU A 40 -0.34 1.35 -3.01
CA LEU A 40 0.40 0.13 -3.28
C LEU A 40 0.10 -0.90 -2.18
N TYR A 41 -0.44 -2.04 -2.60
CA TYR A 41 -0.69 -3.19 -1.74
C TYR A 41 0.50 -4.13 -1.82
N ILE A 42 1.15 -4.38 -0.68
CA ILE A 42 2.14 -5.45 -0.52
C ILE A 42 1.44 -6.60 0.19
N PHE A 43 1.29 -7.72 -0.51
CA PHE A 43 0.58 -8.89 0.01
C PHE A 43 1.49 -9.74 0.92
N LYS A 44 0.90 -10.71 1.62
CA LYS A 44 1.63 -11.58 2.57
C LYS A 44 2.74 -12.41 1.91
N ASP A 45 2.61 -12.68 0.61
CA ASP A 45 3.63 -13.35 -0.22
C ASP A 45 4.71 -12.39 -0.77
N GLY A 46 4.67 -11.10 -0.38
CA GLY A 46 5.62 -10.08 -0.81
C GLY A 46 5.33 -9.49 -2.20
N LYS A 47 4.33 -10.01 -2.92
CA LYS A 47 3.98 -9.48 -4.23
C LYS A 47 3.16 -8.21 -4.11
N MET A 48 3.08 -7.46 -5.21
CA MET A 48 2.58 -6.09 -5.24
C MET A 48 1.44 -5.91 -6.21
N ALA A 49 0.46 -5.09 -5.86
CA ALA A 49 -0.54 -4.54 -6.78
C ALA A 49 -0.82 -3.09 -6.43
N GLN A 50 -1.27 -2.29 -7.39
CA GLN A 50 -1.60 -0.89 -7.15
C GLN A 50 -3.08 -0.65 -7.43
N GLU A 51 -3.73 0.07 -6.51
CA GLU A 51 -5.03 0.68 -6.71
C GLU A 51 -4.83 2.16 -7.04
N SER A 52 -5.55 2.66 -8.03
CA SER A 52 -5.60 4.08 -8.33
C SER A 52 -6.43 4.85 -7.30
N ARG A 53 -6.27 6.17 -7.24
CA ARG A 53 -7.13 7.09 -6.46
C ARG A 53 -8.64 6.96 -6.72
N PHE A 54 -9.05 6.27 -7.77
CA PHE A 54 -10.44 6.06 -8.16
C PHE A 54 -10.97 4.66 -7.79
N GLY A 55 -10.25 3.90 -6.96
CA GLY A 55 -10.70 2.59 -6.50
C GLY A 55 -10.54 1.46 -7.52
N ARG A 56 -9.62 1.60 -8.47
CA ARG A 56 -9.42 0.63 -9.57
C ARG A 56 -8.02 0.05 -9.54
N ALA A 57 -7.91 -1.26 -9.68
CA ALA A 57 -6.61 -1.92 -9.89
C ALA A 57 -5.94 -1.41 -11.17
N VAL A 58 -4.67 -1.03 -11.09
CA VAL A 58 -3.87 -0.52 -12.20
C VAL A 58 -2.62 -1.37 -12.39
N TYR A 59 -2.18 -1.45 -13.64
CA TYR A 59 -1.00 -2.23 -14.01
C TYR A 59 0.27 -1.64 -13.39
N LEU A 60 1.04 -2.48 -12.71
CA LEU A 60 2.37 -2.14 -12.22
C LEU A 60 3.44 -2.53 -13.25
N ASN A 61 4.30 -1.58 -13.60
CA ASN A 61 5.42 -1.83 -14.49
C ASN A 61 6.61 -2.41 -13.70
N VAL A 62 6.88 -3.71 -13.88
CA VAL A 62 7.97 -4.42 -13.18
C VAL A 62 9.32 -3.91 -13.64
N GLY A 63 10.21 -3.61 -12.69
CA GLY A 63 11.51 -2.97 -12.94
C GLY A 63 11.46 -1.44 -12.90
N ALA A 64 10.28 -0.83 -12.84
CA ALA A 64 10.12 0.59 -12.54
C ALA A 64 10.06 0.85 -11.03
N SER A 65 9.80 2.10 -10.64
CA SER A 65 9.53 2.49 -9.27
C SER A 65 8.30 3.38 -9.16
N VAL A 66 7.61 3.33 -8.02
CA VAL A 66 6.50 4.23 -7.68
C VAL A 66 6.89 5.15 -6.54
N SER A 67 6.44 6.40 -6.59
CA SER A 67 6.67 7.38 -5.51
C SER A 67 5.57 7.30 -4.46
N THR A 68 5.98 7.18 -3.21
CA THR A 68 5.09 7.15 -2.05
C THR A 68 4.73 8.56 -1.60
N LYS A 69 3.64 8.69 -0.85
CA LYS A 69 3.20 9.98 -0.30
C LYS A 69 4.22 10.63 0.65
N ASP A 70 5.05 9.82 1.29
CA ASP A 70 6.13 10.26 2.18
C ASP A 70 7.45 10.56 1.45
N GLY A 71 7.46 10.54 0.11
CA GLY A 71 8.60 10.95 -0.72
C GLY A 71 9.65 9.87 -0.97
N ARG A 72 9.39 8.62 -0.57
CA ARG A 72 10.23 7.46 -0.90
C ARG A 72 9.88 6.92 -2.28
N ASN A 73 10.80 6.16 -2.88
CA ASN A 73 10.53 5.39 -4.09
C ASN A 73 10.59 3.90 -3.76
N ILE A 74 9.58 3.14 -4.21
CA ILE A 74 9.52 1.69 -4.07
C ILE A 74 9.75 1.05 -5.43
N ALA A 75 10.75 0.18 -5.54
CA ALA A 75 10.99 -0.63 -6.73
C ALA A 75 9.88 -1.69 -6.89
N ILE A 76 9.34 -1.78 -8.10
CA ILE A 76 8.27 -2.72 -8.43
C ILE A 76 8.89 -4.05 -8.88
N THR A 77 8.62 -5.10 -8.13
CA THR A 77 9.15 -6.45 -8.39
C THR A 77 8.12 -7.44 -8.90
N SER A 78 6.83 -7.09 -8.85
CA SER A 78 5.73 -7.95 -9.28
C SER A 78 4.49 -7.12 -9.62
N ASN A 79 3.52 -7.75 -10.28
CA ASN A 79 2.28 -7.10 -10.68
C ASN A 79 1.10 -8.06 -10.53
N GLU A 80 0.33 -7.88 -9.46
CA GLU A 80 -0.82 -8.70 -9.09
C GLU A 80 -2.13 -7.95 -9.36
N VAL A 81 -2.20 -7.20 -10.47
CA VAL A 81 -3.36 -6.40 -10.88
C VAL A 81 -4.65 -7.22 -10.97
N ALA A 82 -4.57 -8.46 -11.46
CA ALA A 82 -5.74 -9.36 -11.54
C ALA A 82 -6.25 -9.76 -10.15
N ARG A 83 -5.34 -10.14 -9.24
CA ARG A 83 -5.67 -10.48 -7.84
C ARG A 83 -6.34 -9.30 -7.15
N LEU A 84 -5.76 -8.10 -7.27
CA LEU A 84 -6.34 -6.90 -6.68
C LEU A 84 -7.70 -6.57 -7.30
N GLY A 85 -7.85 -6.69 -8.63
CA GLY A 85 -9.13 -6.50 -9.31
C GLY A 85 -10.22 -7.41 -8.77
N SER A 86 -9.94 -8.70 -8.57
CA SER A 86 -10.89 -9.64 -7.97
C SER A 86 -11.23 -9.30 -6.52
N LEU A 87 -10.26 -8.79 -5.73
CA LEU A 87 -10.51 -8.39 -4.33
C LEU A 87 -11.39 -7.14 -4.26
N LEU A 88 -11.16 -6.14 -5.11
CA LEU A 88 -11.99 -4.93 -5.18
C LEU A 88 -13.41 -5.23 -5.70
N GLN A 89 -13.58 -6.21 -6.59
CA GLN A 89 -14.91 -6.64 -7.04
C GLN A 89 -15.72 -7.35 -5.95
N LYS A 90 -15.07 -8.21 -5.13
CA LYS A 90 -15.73 -8.90 -4.02
C LYS A 90 -16.35 -7.92 -3.01
N GLU A 91 -15.79 -6.73 -2.90
CA GLU A 91 -16.28 -5.66 -2.02
C GLU A 91 -17.53 -4.98 -2.55
N HIS A 92 -17.63 -4.80 -3.86
CA HIS A 92 -18.78 -4.13 -4.49
C HIS A 92 -19.96 -5.09 -4.78
N GLY A 93 -19.75 -6.41 -4.67
CA GLY A 93 -20.74 -7.45 -5.00
C GLY A 93 -21.43 -8.10 -3.81
N GLY A 94 -21.37 -7.50 -2.63
CA GLY A 94 -22.08 -7.95 -1.42
C GLY A 94 -23.49 -7.39 -1.32
#